data_AF-W4RRI5-F1
#
_entry.id   AF-W4RRI5-F1
#
_cell.length_a   1.000
_cell.length_b   1.000
_cell.length_c   1.000
_cell.angle_alpha   90.00
_cell.angle_beta   90.00
_cell.angle_gamma   90.00
#
_symmetry.space_group_name_H-M   'P 1'
#
loop_
_entity.id
_entity.type
_entity.pdbx_description
1 polymer ?
#
loop_
_entity_poly.entity_id
_entity_poly.type
_entity_poly.pdbx_seq_one_letter_code
_entity_poly.pdbx_strand_id
1 'polypeptide(L)'
;MLEREMAKAFLSCKFEADEEAEVWILEALTSLATKQEPENEKSRVMVQELVKTLTSKEISALITLLSKERHIDGNSLDESLSSIKGMSTNFFTKNSKKGSGVFPLLFTDERSVLVNGNEKEELAVVIKGDQFLFPLVPTMDALGYKTKLGPEYTTLEMSSERNTYYFNIKNKTFIHEGQTFGLLENPFQNLNGDWYLERHWLNAIFKVRVSESDEAFILEL
;
A
#
# COMPACT_ATOMS: atom_id res chain seq x y z
N MET A 1 24.22 -23.03 -2.04
CA MET A 1 24.27 -23.25 -3.50
C MET A 1 23.28 -24.34 -3.90
N LEU A 2 23.49 -25.62 -3.52
CA LEU A 2 22.56 -26.71 -3.84
C LEU A 2 21.12 -26.47 -3.37
N GLU A 3 20.93 -26.01 -2.13
CA GLU A 3 19.58 -25.73 -1.58
C GLU A 3 18.82 -24.66 -2.38
N ARG A 4 19.51 -23.62 -2.86
CA ARG A 4 18.93 -22.55 -3.70
C ARG A 4 18.53 -23.07 -5.05
N GLU A 5 19.37 -23.89 -5.68
CA GLU A 5 19.08 -24.51 -6.96
C GLU A 5 17.87 -25.44 -6.87
N MET A 6 17.79 -26.25 -5.81
CA MET A 6 16.64 -27.13 -5.56
C MET A 6 15.35 -26.33 -5.33
N ALA A 7 15.39 -25.29 -4.50
CA ALA A 7 14.23 -24.44 -4.23
C ALA A 7 13.76 -23.71 -5.48
N LYS A 8 14.71 -23.15 -6.26
CA LYS A 8 14.42 -22.51 -7.55
C LYS A 8 13.78 -23.48 -8.52
N ALA A 9 14.35 -24.68 -8.71
CA ALA A 9 13.81 -25.69 -9.61
C ALA A 9 12.39 -26.13 -9.19
N PHE A 10 12.18 -26.38 -7.89
CA PHE A 10 10.87 -26.76 -7.35
C PHE A 10 9.79 -25.69 -7.61
N LEU A 11 10.12 -24.42 -7.37
CA LEU A 11 9.20 -23.31 -7.62
C LEU A 11 9.00 -23.09 -9.12
N SER A 12 10.05 -23.20 -9.96
CA SER A 12 9.94 -23.07 -11.42
C SER A 12 8.96 -24.08 -12.02
N CYS A 13 8.85 -25.29 -11.49
CA CYS A 13 7.87 -26.26 -11.97
C CYS A 13 6.41 -25.86 -11.70
N LYS A 14 6.18 -24.89 -10.81
CA LYS A 14 4.84 -24.39 -10.44
C LYS A 14 4.48 -23.10 -11.17
N PHE A 15 5.46 -22.39 -11.73
CA PHE A 15 5.23 -21.25 -12.61
C PHE A 15 5.12 -21.74 -14.05
N GLU A 16 4.10 -21.29 -14.79
CA GLU A 16 4.07 -21.44 -16.25
C GLU A 16 4.98 -20.37 -16.87
N ALA A 17 6.28 -20.48 -16.58
CA ALA A 17 7.25 -19.40 -16.75
C ALA A 17 7.44 -19.00 -18.23
N ASP A 18 6.84 -17.87 -18.64
CA ASP A 18 7.08 -17.25 -19.96
C ASP A 18 7.25 -15.72 -19.88
N GLU A 19 7.21 -15.11 -18.69
CA GLU A 19 7.43 -13.66 -18.51
C GLU A 19 8.53 -13.28 -17.50
N GLU A 20 9.25 -12.19 -17.81
CA GLU A 20 10.25 -11.55 -16.92
C GLU A 20 9.69 -11.21 -15.52
N ALA A 21 8.37 -10.98 -15.43
CA ALA A 21 7.67 -10.78 -14.18
C ALA A 21 7.78 -12.00 -13.24
N GLU A 22 7.88 -13.20 -13.80
CA GLU A 22 7.91 -14.44 -13.04
C GLU A 22 9.33 -14.77 -12.56
N VAL A 23 10.36 -14.29 -13.25
CA VAL A 23 11.77 -14.52 -12.88
C VAL A 23 12.10 -13.87 -11.55
N TRP A 24 11.69 -12.61 -11.33
CA TRP A 24 11.97 -11.93 -10.06
C TRP A 24 11.08 -12.47 -8.92
N ILE A 25 9.83 -12.86 -9.19
CA ILE A 25 8.96 -13.48 -8.19
C ILE A 25 9.59 -14.78 -7.70
N LEU A 26 9.97 -15.65 -8.65
CA LEU A 26 10.62 -16.92 -8.37
C LEU A 26 11.86 -16.74 -7.49
N GLU A 27 12.69 -15.75 -7.80
CA GLU A 27 13.89 -15.47 -7.03
C GLU A 27 13.60 -14.94 -5.64
N ALA A 28 12.63 -14.02 -5.49
CA ALA A 28 12.18 -13.53 -4.18
C ALA A 28 11.64 -14.67 -3.31
N LEU A 29 10.82 -15.56 -3.87
CA LEU A 29 10.28 -16.72 -3.15
C LEU A 29 11.37 -17.73 -2.78
N THR A 30 12.32 -17.98 -3.69
CA THR A 30 13.49 -18.83 -3.43
C THR A 30 14.34 -18.27 -2.28
N SER A 31 14.55 -16.95 -2.29
CA SER A 31 15.26 -16.23 -1.24
C SER A 31 14.56 -16.38 0.11
N LEU A 32 13.24 -16.18 0.17
CA LEU A 32 12.46 -16.37 1.40
C LEU A 32 12.54 -17.81 1.92
N ALA A 33 12.44 -18.80 1.03
CA ALA A 33 12.49 -20.21 1.38
C ALA A 33 13.86 -20.64 1.94
N THR A 34 14.95 -20.11 1.36
CA THR A 34 16.33 -20.50 1.69
C THR A 34 17.03 -19.54 2.65
N LYS A 35 16.40 -18.40 2.97
CA LYS A 35 16.97 -17.29 3.73
C LYS A 35 18.27 -16.73 3.14
N GLN A 36 18.46 -16.89 1.84
CA GLN A 36 19.62 -16.37 1.11
C GLN A 36 19.24 -15.06 0.41
N GLU A 37 20.19 -14.13 0.28
CA GLU A 37 19.89 -12.86 -0.39
C GLU A 37 19.59 -13.03 -1.88
N PRO A 38 18.61 -12.27 -2.42
CA PRO A 38 18.39 -12.22 -3.87
C PRO A 38 19.57 -11.58 -4.61
N GLU A 39 19.87 -12.11 -5.79
CA GLU A 39 20.88 -11.63 -6.73
C GLU A 39 20.41 -10.38 -7.48
N ASN A 40 19.12 -10.30 -7.85
CA ASN A 40 18.56 -9.15 -8.56
C ASN A 40 17.94 -8.10 -7.61
N GLU A 41 18.03 -6.82 -8.01
CA GLU A 41 17.62 -5.69 -7.17
C GLU A 41 16.13 -5.68 -6.87
N LYS A 42 15.29 -5.95 -7.88
CA LYS A 42 13.83 -5.97 -7.69
C LYS A 42 13.44 -7.02 -6.63
N SER A 43 14.03 -8.20 -6.69
CA SER A 43 13.78 -9.28 -5.72
C SER A 43 14.27 -8.92 -4.33
N ARG A 44 15.40 -8.22 -4.20
CA ARG A 44 15.86 -7.68 -2.90
C ARG A 44 14.82 -6.76 -2.28
N VAL A 45 14.32 -5.79 -3.03
CA VAL A 45 13.30 -4.84 -2.52
C VAL A 45 11.99 -5.58 -2.18
N MET A 46 11.56 -6.54 -3.00
CA MET A 46 10.36 -7.34 -2.73
C MET A 46 10.49 -8.17 -1.44
N VAL A 47 11.65 -8.82 -1.24
CA VAL A 47 11.93 -9.58 -0.02
C VAL A 47 11.96 -8.65 1.19
N GLN A 48 12.52 -7.45 1.07
CA GLN A 48 12.50 -6.45 2.14
C GLN A 48 11.09 -6.03 2.51
N GLU A 49 10.22 -5.75 1.54
CA GLU A 49 8.80 -5.40 1.78
C GLU A 49 8.06 -6.55 2.49
N LEU A 50 8.29 -7.80 2.06
CA LEU A 50 7.69 -8.99 2.68
C LEU A 50 8.19 -9.20 4.11
N VAL A 51 9.51 -9.15 4.34
CA VAL A 51 10.11 -9.38 5.66
C VAL A 51 9.81 -8.26 6.65
N LYS A 52 9.65 -7.02 6.17
CA LYS A 52 9.29 -5.87 7.00
C LYS A 52 7.84 -5.92 7.47
N THR A 53 6.94 -6.45 6.65
CA THR A 53 5.49 -6.40 6.87
C THR A 53 4.91 -7.70 7.44
N LEU A 54 5.51 -8.84 7.08
CA LEU A 54 5.10 -10.15 7.56
C LEU A 54 5.94 -10.60 8.74
N THR A 55 5.29 -11.20 9.73
CA THR A 55 5.96 -11.90 10.83
C THR A 55 6.64 -13.17 10.31
N SER A 56 7.63 -13.68 11.04
CA SER A 56 8.30 -14.93 10.68
C SER A 56 7.33 -16.13 10.59
N LYS A 57 6.24 -16.12 11.36
CA LYS A 57 5.18 -17.14 11.31
C LYS A 57 4.41 -17.07 9.99
N GLU A 58 4.06 -15.87 9.54
CA GLU A 58 3.33 -15.64 8.29
C GLU A 58 4.20 -15.96 7.06
N ILE A 59 5.49 -15.61 7.08
CA ILE A 59 6.45 -16.02 6.04
C ILE A 59 6.52 -17.55 5.96
N SER A 60 6.60 -18.24 7.11
CA SER A 60 6.61 -19.70 7.15
C SER A 60 5.31 -20.31 6.62
N ALA A 61 4.17 -19.68 6.94
CA ALA A 61 2.86 -20.07 6.41
C ALA A 61 2.79 -19.91 4.89
N LEU A 62 3.29 -18.79 4.36
CA LEU A 62 3.38 -18.53 2.92
C LEU A 62 4.20 -19.62 2.23
N ILE A 63 5.43 -19.87 2.68
CA ILE A 63 6.30 -20.92 2.11
C ILE A 63 5.61 -22.30 2.14
N THR A 64 4.92 -22.60 3.24
CA THR A 64 4.16 -23.86 3.37
C THR A 64 3.01 -23.95 2.37
N LEU A 65 2.27 -22.86 2.16
CA LEU A 65 1.16 -22.80 1.21
C LEU A 65 1.68 -22.99 -0.22
N LEU A 66 2.76 -22.30 -0.61
CA LEU A 66 3.40 -22.46 -1.93
C LEU A 66 3.87 -23.89 -2.21
N SER A 67 4.30 -24.62 -1.16
CA SER A 67 4.67 -26.03 -1.31
C SER A 67 3.50 -26.92 -1.74
N LYS A 68 2.27 -26.54 -1.38
CA LYS A 68 1.03 -27.30 -1.68
C LYS A 68 0.38 -26.90 -2.99
N GLU A 69 0.55 -25.66 -3.43
CA GLU A 69 -0.05 -25.18 -4.67
C GLU A 69 0.50 -25.89 -5.90
N ARG A 70 -0.36 -26.20 -6.86
CA ARG A 70 0.07 -26.81 -8.13
C ARG A 70 0.58 -25.78 -9.12
N HIS A 71 -0.01 -24.59 -9.08
CA HIS A 71 0.30 -23.46 -9.94
C HIS A 71 0.47 -22.21 -9.09
N ILE A 72 1.43 -21.35 -9.44
CA ILE A 72 1.71 -20.10 -8.75
C ILE A 72 1.85 -19.00 -9.81
N ASP A 73 1.15 -17.89 -9.58
CA ASP A 73 1.18 -16.65 -10.35
C ASP A 73 0.99 -15.44 -9.40
N GLY A 74 0.98 -14.22 -9.95
CA GLY A 74 0.80 -13.03 -9.12
C GLY A 74 -0.50 -13.02 -8.31
N ASN A 75 -1.60 -13.48 -8.91
CA ASN A 75 -2.92 -13.46 -8.28
C ASN A 75 -3.01 -14.48 -7.14
N SER A 76 -2.62 -15.72 -7.37
CA SER A 76 -2.61 -16.78 -6.34
C SER A 76 -1.67 -16.45 -5.17
N LEU A 77 -0.57 -15.73 -5.42
CA LEU A 77 0.30 -15.23 -4.36
C LEU A 77 -0.39 -14.14 -3.52
N ASP A 78 -1.10 -13.22 -4.16
CA ASP A 78 -1.89 -12.20 -3.46
C ASP A 78 -3.04 -12.82 -2.65
N GLU A 79 -3.72 -13.83 -3.19
CA GLU A 79 -4.74 -14.62 -2.46
C GLU A 79 -4.13 -15.35 -1.25
N SER A 80 -2.94 -15.93 -1.42
CA SER A 80 -2.21 -16.62 -0.35
C SER A 80 -1.86 -15.67 0.80
N LEU A 81 -1.31 -14.49 0.47
CA LEU A 81 -1.04 -13.45 1.46
C LEU A 81 -2.32 -12.97 2.13
N SER A 82 -3.39 -12.81 1.36
CA SER A 82 -4.67 -12.35 1.87
C SER A 82 -5.25 -13.33 2.88
N SER A 83 -5.20 -14.64 2.59
CA SER A 83 -5.64 -15.68 3.51
C SER A 83 -4.80 -15.74 4.79
N ILE A 84 -3.50 -15.46 4.71
CA ILE A 84 -2.60 -15.48 5.87
C ILE A 84 -2.87 -14.28 6.79
N LYS A 85 -3.13 -13.11 6.20
CA LYS A 85 -3.34 -11.86 6.95
C LYS A 85 -4.79 -11.61 7.35
N GLY A 86 -5.75 -12.23 6.68
CA GLY A 86 -7.18 -11.91 6.81
C GLY A 86 -7.54 -10.54 6.23
N MET A 87 -6.73 -10.02 5.30
CA MET A 87 -6.89 -8.72 4.66
C MET A 87 -6.46 -8.83 3.21
N SER A 88 -7.18 -8.20 2.28
CA SER A 88 -6.85 -8.30 0.86
C SER A 88 -5.56 -7.54 0.49
N THR A 89 -4.83 -8.04 -0.50
CA THR A 89 -3.66 -7.37 -1.09
C THR A 89 -3.61 -7.61 -2.60
N ASN A 90 -2.85 -6.78 -3.32
CA ASN A 90 -2.58 -6.90 -4.75
C ASN A 90 -1.10 -6.66 -5.06
N PHE A 91 -0.23 -6.97 -4.09
CA PHE A 91 1.19 -6.67 -4.12
C PHE A 91 1.92 -7.36 -5.27
N PHE A 92 1.75 -8.67 -5.45
CA PHE A 92 2.42 -9.40 -6.52
C PHE A 92 1.84 -9.04 -7.89
N THR A 93 0.53 -8.91 -8.02
CA THR A 93 -0.12 -8.53 -9.28
C THR A 93 0.24 -7.10 -9.70
N LYS A 94 0.31 -6.14 -8.77
CA LYS A 94 0.79 -4.78 -9.09
C LYS A 94 2.27 -4.76 -9.48
N ASN A 95 3.11 -5.55 -8.81
CA ASN A 95 4.55 -5.63 -9.10
C ASN A 95 4.90 -6.44 -10.35
N SER A 96 3.96 -7.25 -10.87
CA SER A 96 4.15 -8.02 -12.09
C SER A 96 4.10 -7.17 -13.36
N LYS A 97 3.55 -5.95 -13.30
CA LYS A 97 3.51 -5.02 -14.43
C LYS A 97 4.91 -4.53 -14.81
N LYS A 98 5.24 -4.54 -16.11
CA LYS A 98 6.55 -4.09 -16.63
C LYS A 98 6.74 -2.58 -16.46
N GLY A 99 7.97 -2.17 -16.13
CA GLY A 99 8.40 -0.77 -16.14
C GLY A 99 8.01 0.08 -14.92
N SER A 100 7.20 -0.45 -13.98
CA SER A 100 6.94 0.20 -12.70
C SER A 100 8.03 -0.14 -11.68
N GLY A 101 8.35 0.82 -10.80
CA GLY A 101 9.11 0.54 -9.58
C GLY A 101 8.38 -0.46 -8.68
N VAL A 102 9.02 -0.86 -7.57
CA VAL A 102 8.38 -1.79 -6.64
C VAL A 102 7.23 -1.09 -5.90
N PHE A 103 6.03 -1.61 -6.06
CA PHE A 103 4.85 -1.23 -5.27
C PHE A 103 5.00 -1.80 -3.86
N PRO A 104 4.83 -1.01 -2.79
CA PRO A 104 4.98 -1.49 -1.42
C PRO A 104 3.92 -2.55 -1.07
N LEU A 105 4.22 -3.41 -0.09
CA LEU A 105 3.22 -4.37 0.40
C LEU A 105 2.19 -3.63 1.25
N LEU A 106 0.98 -3.49 0.71
CA LEU A 106 -0.15 -2.88 1.36
C LEU A 106 -1.26 -3.91 1.54
N PHE A 107 -1.95 -3.84 2.67
CA PHE A 107 -3.17 -4.59 2.93
C PHE A 107 -4.35 -3.65 2.97
N THR A 108 -5.50 -4.06 2.44
CA THR A 108 -6.72 -3.28 2.53
C THR A 108 -7.49 -3.70 3.78
N ASP A 109 -7.85 -2.71 4.59
CA ASP A 109 -8.77 -2.89 5.71
C ASP A 109 -10.18 -3.05 5.15
N GLU A 110 -10.86 -4.14 5.54
CA GLU A 110 -12.20 -4.45 5.02
C GLU A 110 -13.32 -3.71 5.76
N ARG A 111 -13.00 -2.97 6.83
CA ARG A 111 -13.97 -2.12 7.52
C ARG A 111 -14.46 -1.02 6.59
N SER A 112 -15.77 -0.77 6.61
CA SER A 112 -16.39 0.30 5.83
C SER A 112 -15.91 1.67 6.27
N VAL A 113 -15.92 2.65 5.37
CA VAL A 113 -15.69 4.04 5.73
C VAL A 113 -16.99 4.82 5.60
N LEU A 114 -17.41 5.42 6.70
CA LEU A 114 -18.59 6.30 6.74
C LEU A 114 -18.13 7.74 6.79
N VAL A 115 -18.64 8.56 5.88
CA VAL A 115 -18.43 10.00 5.86
C VAL A 115 -19.76 10.69 6.10
N ASN A 116 -19.86 11.41 7.23
CA ASN A 116 -21.11 12.06 7.68
C ASN A 116 -22.33 11.10 7.64
N GLY A 117 -22.11 9.86 8.09
CA GLY A 117 -23.15 8.82 8.18
C GLY A 117 -23.44 8.05 6.87
N ASN A 118 -22.76 8.36 5.76
CA ASN A 118 -22.92 7.63 4.50
C ASN A 118 -21.70 6.75 4.23
N GLU A 119 -21.92 5.48 3.94
CA GLU A 119 -20.87 4.56 3.51
C GLU A 119 -20.28 4.95 2.16
N LYS A 120 -18.96 4.77 2.02
CA LYS A 120 -18.15 5.13 0.86
C LYS A 120 -17.21 3.99 0.50
N GLU A 121 -17.63 3.13 -0.41
CA GLU A 121 -16.84 1.97 -0.88
C GLU A 121 -15.50 2.39 -1.51
N GLU A 122 -15.46 3.58 -2.13
CA GLU A 122 -14.25 4.13 -2.76
C GLU A 122 -13.14 4.54 -1.78
N LEU A 123 -13.41 4.51 -0.47
CA LEU A 123 -12.48 4.95 0.57
C LEU A 123 -11.72 3.81 1.26
N ALA A 124 -11.61 2.65 0.60
CA ALA A 124 -10.87 1.49 1.10
C ALA A 124 -9.53 1.91 1.74
N VAL A 125 -9.44 1.75 3.06
CA VAL A 125 -8.28 2.16 3.85
C VAL A 125 -7.18 1.14 3.61
N VAL A 126 -5.97 1.62 3.32
CA VAL A 126 -4.81 0.73 3.16
C VAL A 126 -3.90 0.81 4.37
N ILE A 127 -3.33 -0.32 4.74
CA ILE A 127 -2.45 -0.50 5.89
C ILE A 127 -1.03 -0.67 5.37
N LYS A 128 -0.14 0.18 5.88
CA LYS A 128 1.30 0.14 5.60
C LYS A 128 2.07 0.11 6.91
N GLY A 129 2.54 -1.07 7.33
CA GLY A 129 3.03 -1.26 8.69
C GLY A 129 1.91 -0.98 9.69
N ASP A 130 2.13 -0.02 10.59
CA ASP A 130 1.13 0.38 11.61
C ASP A 130 0.27 1.59 11.19
N GLN A 131 0.40 2.05 9.94
CA GLN A 131 -0.29 3.25 9.45
C GLN A 131 -1.57 2.89 8.69
N PHE A 132 -2.68 3.50 9.10
CA PHE A 132 -3.92 3.54 8.32
C PHE A 132 -3.90 4.74 7.37
N LEU A 133 -3.92 4.43 6.07
CA LEU A 133 -3.78 5.37 4.98
C LEU A 133 -5.10 5.48 4.22
N PHE A 134 -5.68 6.68 4.24
CA PHE A 134 -6.88 7.02 3.52
C PHE A 134 -6.51 7.51 2.11
N PRO A 135 -7.24 7.11 1.05
CA PRO A 135 -6.97 7.62 -0.30
C PRO A 135 -7.30 9.11 -0.36
N LEU A 136 -6.31 9.94 -0.67
CA LEU A 136 -6.35 11.40 -0.48
C LEU A 136 -7.51 12.07 -1.19
N VAL A 137 -7.56 11.93 -2.52
CA VAL A 137 -8.57 12.62 -3.35
C VAL A 137 -9.98 12.11 -3.02
N PRO A 138 -10.27 10.79 -3.04
CA PRO A 138 -11.59 10.30 -2.68
C PRO A 138 -12.04 10.73 -1.28
N THR A 139 -11.15 10.66 -0.28
CA THR A 139 -11.50 11.00 1.12
C THR A 139 -11.87 12.46 1.25
N MET A 140 -11.06 13.35 0.67
CA MET A 140 -11.31 14.79 0.76
C MET A 140 -12.54 15.20 -0.06
N ASP A 141 -12.76 14.57 -1.22
CA ASP A 141 -13.95 14.79 -2.02
C ASP A 141 -15.23 14.33 -1.29
N ALA A 142 -15.20 13.18 -0.60
CA ALA A 142 -16.30 12.70 0.23
C ALA A 142 -16.59 13.64 1.43
N LEU A 143 -15.56 14.32 1.94
CA LEU A 143 -15.67 15.37 2.97
C LEU A 143 -16.13 16.73 2.40
N GLY A 144 -16.42 16.83 1.11
CA GLY A 144 -16.93 18.06 0.48
C GLY A 144 -15.84 19.04 0.06
N TYR A 145 -14.58 18.60 -0.04
CA TYR A 145 -13.52 19.38 -0.66
C TYR A 145 -13.45 19.10 -2.16
N LYS A 146 -12.89 20.05 -2.91
CA LYS A 146 -12.40 19.84 -4.27
C LYS A 146 -10.88 19.79 -4.19
N THR A 147 -10.33 18.68 -4.65
CA THR A 147 -8.89 18.44 -4.61
C THR A 147 -8.26 18.61 -5.99
N LYS A 148 -7.22 19.45 -6.10
CA LYS A 148 -6.48 19.65 -7.35
C LYS A 148 -4.98 19.45 -7.12
N LEU A 149 -4.43 18.43 -7.76
CA LEU A 149 -2.99 18.17 -7.78
C LEU A 149 -2.31 19.11 -8.78
N GLY A 150 -1.22 19.73 -8.37
CA GLY A 150 -0.39 20.57 -9.22
C GLY A 150 0.61 19.78 -10.07
N PRO A 151 1.37 20.48 -10.94
CA PRO A 151 2.39 19.87 -11.78
C PRO A 151 3.41 19.06 -10.96
N GLU A 152 3.78 17.89 -11.50
CA GLU A 152 4.75 16.96 -10.87
C GLU A 152 4.37 16.55 -9.43
N TYR A 153 3.11 16.75 -9.04
CA TYR A 153 2.60 16.51 -7.69
C TYR A 153 3.39 17.23 -6.59
N THR A 154 3.91 18.42 -6.90
CA THR A 154 4.68 19.24 -5.95
C THR A 154 3.81 20.18 -5.12
N THR A 155 2.58 20.43 -5.59
CA THR A 155 1.60 21.28 -4.92
C THR A 155 0.22 20.62 -4.95
N LEU A 156 -0.62 21.03 -4.01
CA LEU A 156 -1.96 20.50 -3.83
C LEU A 156 -2.86 21.62 -3.33
N GLU A 157 -3.97 21.83 -4.02
CA GLU A 157 -5.01 22.77 -3.62
C GLU A 157 -6.24 21.99 -3.17
N MET A 158 -6.78 22.36 -2.01
CA MET A 158 -8.02 21.82 -1.47
C MET A 158 -8.95 22.95 -1.08
N SER A 159 -10.17 22.93 -1.59
CA SER A 159 -11.16 23.97 -1.30
C SER A 159 -12.53 23.39 -0.97
N SER A 160 -13.19 23.94 0.03
CA SER A 160 -14.60 23.71 0.37
C SER A 160 -15.32 25.07 0.40
N GLU A 161 -16.59 25.10 0.79
CA GLU A 161 -17.31 26.37 0.95
C GLU A 161 -16.69 27.29 2.01
N ARG A 162 -16.01 26.72 3.01
CA ARG A 162 -15.50 27.46 4.18
C ARG A 162 -14.00 27.58 4.23
N ASN A 163 -13.28 26.62 3.66
CA ASN A 163 -11.84 26.50 3.81
C ASN A 163 -11.14 26.37 2.46
N THR A 164 -10.02 27.08 2.32
CA THR A 164 -9.08 26.87 1.22
C THR A 164 -7.71 26.58 1.79
N TYR A 165 -7.07 25.54 1.26
CA TYR A 165 -5.72 25.12 1.58
C TYR A 165 -4.88 25.08 0.31
N TYR A 166 -3.65 25.59 0.41
CA TYR A 166 -2.64 25.45 -0.63
C TYR A 166 -1.38 24.85 -0.04
N PHE A 167 -1.08 23.59 -0.38
CA PHE A 167 0.09 22.86 0.10
C PHE A 167 1.24 22.97 -0.89
N ASN A 168 2.43 23.23 -0.37
CA ASN A 168 3.69 22.99 -1.04
C ASN A 168 4.32 21.74 -0.43
N ILE A 169 4.15 20.62 -1.12
CA ILE A 169 4.53 19.28 -0.65
C ILE A 169 6.05 19.19 -0.50
N LYS A 170 6.80 19.77 -1.44
CA LYS A 170 8.26 19.79 -1.44
C LYS A 170 8.84 20.58 -0.26
N ASN A 171 8.26 21.74 0.03
CA ASN A 171 8.74 22.63 1.09
C ASN A 171 8.12 22.30 2.46
N LYS A 172 7.21 21.32 2.54
CA LYS A 172 6.46 20.96 3.75
C LYS A 172 5.79 22.18 4.38
N THR A 173 5.09 22.97 3.57
CA THR A 173 4.33 24.13 4.06
C THR A 173 2.92 24.12 3.48
N PHE A 174 2.00 24.82 4.13
CA PHE A 174 0.69 25.11 3.56
C PHE A 174 0.20 26.49 3.93
N ILE A 175 -0.69 27.03 3.11
CA ILE A 175 -1.40 28.28 3.36
C ILE A 175 -2.85 27.93 3.69
N HIS A 176 -3.37 28.50 4.76
CA HIS A 176 -4.78 28.40 5.16
C HIS A 176 -5.25 29.77 5.65
N GLU A 177 -6.36 30.26 5.09
CA GLU A 177 -6.92 31.59 5.39
C GLU A 177 -5.88 32.74 5.28
N GLY A 178 -4.96 32.63 4.31
CA GLY A 178 -3.90 33.62 4.07
C GLY A 178 -2.70 33.53 5.02
N GLN A 179 -2.71 32.60 5.98
CA GLN A 179 -1.58 32.36 6.89
C GLN A 179 -0.76 31.15 6.43
N THR A 180 0.56 31.26 6.54
CA THR A 180 1.50 30.18 6.17
C THR A 180 1.90 29.37 7.39
N PHE A 181 1.82 28.05 7.28
CA PHE A 181 2.17 27.08 8.30
C PHE A 181 3.28 26.16 7.80
N GLY A 182 4.21 25.81 8.68
CA GLY A 182 5.24 24.80 8.43
C GLY A 182 4.81 23.43 8.96
N LEU A 183 5.23 22.37 8.26
CA LEU A 183 4.99 20.98 8.61
C LEU A 183 6.34 20.30 8.87
N LEU A 184 6.44 19.52 9.95
CA LEU A 184 7.66 18.77 10.28
C LEU A 184 7.89 17.64 9.26
N GLU A 185 6.81 17.00 8.83
CA GLU A 185 6.80 15.94 7.83
C GLU A 185 5.72 16.17 6.78
N ASN A 186 5.76 15.38 5.71
CA ASN A 186 4.79 15.49 4.63
C ASN A 186 3.52 14.72 5.00
N PRO A 187 2.35 15.37 5.05
CA PRO A 187 1.10 14.70 5.41
C PRO A 187 0.59 13.74 4.35
N PHE A 188 1.19 13.79 3.16
CA PHE A 188 0.77 13.01 2.00
C PHE A 188 1.86 12.02 1.59
N GLN A 189 1.45 10.77 1.38
CA GLN A 189 2.30 9.72 0.85
C GLN A 189 1.89 9.40 -0.59
N ASN A 190 2.84 9.47 -1.53
CA ASN A 190 2.63 8.95 -2.88
C ASN A 190 3.10 7.49 -2.94
N LEU A 191 2.17 6.58 -3.20
CA LEU A 191 2.44 5.16 -3.38
C LEU A 191 2.15 4.81 -4.85
N ASN A 192 3.17 4.99 -5.69
CA ASN A 192 3.15 4.66 -7.12
C ASN A 192 2.04 5.39 -7.91
N GLY A 193 1.90 6.70 -7.68
CA GLY A 193 0.93 7.56 -8.36
C GLY A 193 -0.34 7.83 -7.54
N ASP A 194 -0.69 6.91 -6.65
CA ASP A 194 -1.83 7.07 -5.74
C ASP A 194 -1.40 7.85 -4.49
N TRP A 195 -2.18 8.86 -4.11
CA TRP A 195 -1.90 9.71 -2.96
C TRP A 195 -2.74 9.30 -1.77
N TYR A 196 -2.11 9.24 -0.60
CA TYR A 196 -2.73 8.87 0.65
C TYR A 196 -2.42 9.87 1.76
N LEU A 197 -3.25 9.88 2.80
CA LEU A 197 -2.98 10.57 4.05
C LEU A 197 -3.23 9.67 5.25
N GLU A 198 -2.45 9.88 6.30
CA GLU A 198 -2.65 9.19 7.57
C GLU A 198 -3.80 9.78 8.37
N ARG A 199 -4.46 8.93 9.17
CA ARG A 199 -5.56 9.30 10.07
C ARG A 199 -5.30 10.59 10.87
N HIS A 200 -4.09 10.75 11.40
CA HIS A 200 -3.79 11.88 12.28
C HIS A 200 -3.79 13.23 11.53
N TRP A 201 -3.51 13.24 10.22
CA TRP A 201 -3.52 14.47 9.40
C TRP A 201 -4.92 14.98 9.10
N LEU A 202 -5.89 14.07 8.95
CA LEU A 202 -7.31 14.40 8.85
C LEU A 202 -7.75 15.30 10.01
N ASN A 203 -7.33 14.95 11.23
CA ASN A 203 -7.63 15.76 12.41
C ASN A 203 -6.74 17.00 12.54
N ALA A 204 -5.43 16.85 12.40
CA ALA A 204 -4.48 17.92 12.69
C ALA A 204 -4.68 19.13 11.77
N ILE A 205 -4.87 18.90 10.47
CA ILE A 205 -4.95 19.94 9.43
C ILE A 205 -6.40 20.30 9.12
N PHE A 206 -7.25 19.30 8.90
CA PHE A 206 -8.62 19.52 8.38
C PHE A 206 -9.70 19.50 9.45
N LYS A 207 -9.33 19.27 10.72
CA LYS A 207 -10.23 19.19 11.88
C LYS A 207 -11.30 18.10 11.77
N VAL A 208 -11.10 17.13 10.87
CA VAL A 208 -11.95 15.95 10.74
C VAL A 208 -11.80 15.10 12.00
N ARG A 209 -12.92 14.78 12.64
CA ARG A 209 -12.97 13.75 13.68
C ARG A 209 -12.97 12.40 13.01
N VAL A 210 -12.05 11.53 13.43
CA VAL A 210 -12.02 10.13 13.00
C VAL A 210 -12.27 9.23 14.21
N SER A 211 -13.39 8.52 14.21
CA SER A 211 -13.70 7.45 15.17
C SER A 211 -13.65 6.09 14.48
N GLU A 212 -13.47 5.03 15.28
CA GLU A 212 -13.38 3.66 14.80
C GLU A 212 -14.31 2.76 15.61
N SER A 213 -14.88 1.77 14.95
CA SER A 213 -15.50 0.60 15.53
C SER A 213 -14.85 -0.66 14.95
N ASP A 214 -15.34 -1.83 15.38
CA ASP A 214 -14.92 -3.12 14.82
C ASP A 214 -15.33 -3.27 13.34
N GLU A 215 -16.32 -2.50 12.88
CA GLU A 215 -16.90 -2.61 11.54
C GLU A 215 -16.53 -1.43 10.63
N ALA A 216 -16.15 -0.28 11.18
CA ALA A 216 -16.01 0.93 10.38
C ALA A 216 -15.03 1.99 10.89
N PHE A 217 -14.52 2.78 9.96
CA PHE A 217 -13.97 4.11 10.20
C PHE A 217 -15.06 5.16 9.96
N ILE A 218 -15.21 6.12 10.88
CA ILE A 218 -16.23 7.17 10.80
C ILE A 218 -15.52 8.52 10.75
N LEU A 219 -15.79 9.30 9.70
CA LEU A 219 -15.20 10.60 9.43
C LEU A 219 -16.28 11.69 9.48
N GLU A 220 -16.07 12.70 10.32
CA GLU A 220 -17.01 13.80 10.55
C GLU A 220 -16.28 15.15 10.57
N LEU A 221 -16.88 16.20 9.99
CA LEU A 221 -16.40 17.58 10.03
C LEU A 221 -16.96 18.38 11.22
#